data_AF-A0A074JBA4-F1
#
_entry.id   AF-A0A074JBA4-F1
#
_cell.length_a   1.000
_cell.length_b   1.000
_cell.length_c   1.000
_cell.angle_alpha   90.00
_cell.angle_beta   90.00
_cell.angle_gamma   90.00
#
_symmetry.space_group_name_H-M   'P 1'
#
loop_
_entity.id
_entity.type
_entity.pdbx_description
1 polymer ?
#
loop_
_entity_poly.entity_id
_entity_poly.type
_entity_poly.pdbx_seq_one_letter_code
_entity_poly.pdbx_strand_id
1 'polypeptide(L)'
;MSFEPYIHFQGNCEEAMRFYADLFGTEPPFLMRYGDMPEASEGMSEAGKARVMHALIKLGDGALMASDWPEGRDRPQSSVSISHVSDSRAAAQAIFERLLDRAEEMMMPFGETFWADGFGMLRDRFGTAWMINGPTKM
;
A
#
# COMPACT_ATOMS: atom_id res chain seq x y z
N MET A 1 -16.16 -8.02 -11.69
CA MET A 1 -16.09 -7.99 -10.21
C MET A 1 -14.64 -7.75 -9.86
N SER A 2 -14.33 -6.59 -9.28
CA SER A 2 -12.96 -6.24 -8.86
C SER A 2 -12.82 -6.48 -7.37
N PHE A 3 -11.75 -7.14 -6.94
CA PHE A 3 -11.37 -7.20 -5.54
C PHE A 3 -10.41 -6.05 -5.28
N GLU A 4 -10.72 -5.21 -4.30
CA GLU A 4 -9.88 -4.07 -3.92
C GLU A 4 -9.20 -4.36 -2.58
N PRO A 5 -7.86 -4.30 -2.50
CA PRO A 5 -7.16 -4.55 -1.26
C PRO A 5 -7.45 -3.47 -0.21
N TYR A 6 -7.61 -3.91 1.04
CA TYR A 6 -7.73 -3.04 2.20
C TYR A 6 -6.57 -3.29 3.16
N ILE A 7 -5.72 -2.28 3.31
CA ILE A 7 -4.46 -2.35 4.03
C ILE A 7 -4.61 -1.77 5.42
N HIS A 8 -4.03 -2.43 6.42
CA HIS A 8 -4.03 -1.90 7.78
C HIS A 8 -2.63 -1.43 8.14
N PHE A 9 -2.57 -0.38 8.96
CA PHE A 9 -1.34 0.26 9.42
C PHE A 9 -1.38 0.53 10.92
N GLN A 10 -0.26 0.99 11.49
CA GLN A 10 -0.11 1.30 12.91
C GLN A 10 0.30 2.75 13.12
N GLY A 11 -0.57 3.68 12.73
CA GLY A 11 -0.38 5.13 12.89
C GLY A 11 0.40 5.79 11.76
N ASN A 12 0.79 5.04 10.74
CA ASN A 12 1.52 5.53 9.56
C ASN A 12 0.72 5.38 8.25
N CYS A 13 -0.60 5.15 8.32
CA CYS A 13 -1.45 5.01 7.13
C CYS A 13 -1.36 6.21 6.18
N GLU A 14 -1.44 7.44 6.70
CA GLU A 14 -1.39 8.63 5.87
C GLU A 14 -0.04 8.75 5.12
N GLU A 15 1.07 8.47 5.79
CA GLU A 15 2.39 8.49 5.17
C GLU A 15 2.50 7.45 4.05
N ALA A 16 2.06 6.22 4.32
CA ALA A 16 2.06 5.13 3.36
C ALA A 16 1.21 5.45 2.13
N MET A 17 -0.03 5.91 2.35
CA MET A 17 -0.95 6.22 1.26
C MET A 17 -0.52 7.42 0.41
N ARG A 18 0.13 8.43 1.01
CA ARG A 18 0.76 9.53 0.24
C ARG A 18 1.93 9.04 -0.58
N PHE A 19 2.77 8.16 -0.02
CA PHE A 19 3.85 7.55 -0.77
C PHE A 19 3.32 6.68 -1.93
N TYR A 20 2.27 5.89 -1.72
CA TYR A 20 1.66 5.09 -2.79
C TYR A 20 1.00 5.94 -3.86
N ALA A 21 0.34 7.04 -3.50
CA ALA A 21 -0.21 7.99 -4.48
C ALA A 21 0.89 8.53 -5.39
N ASP A 22 2.01 8.96 -4.81
CA ASP A 22 3.17 9.44 -5.57
C ASP A 22 3.87 8.31 -6.36
N LEU A 23 3.94 7.09 -5.81
CA LEU A 23 4.51 5.91 -6.46
C LEU A 23 3.77 5.55 -7.75
N PHE A 24 2.44 5.60 -7.70
CA PHE A 24 1.58 5.22 -8.82
C PHE A 24 1.07 6.41 -9.63
N GLY A 25 1.50 7.64 -9.32
CA GLY A 25 1.11 8.84 -10.05
C GLY A 25 -0.39 9.16 -9.97
N THR A 26 -1.02 8.89 -8.83
CA THR A 26 -2.45 9.18 -8.62
C THR A 26 -2.64 10.56 -7.98
N GLU A 27 -3.89 11.02 -7.94
CA GLU A 27 -4.28 12.12 -7.05
C GLU A 27 -3.95 11.81 -5.58
N PRO A 28 -3.80 12.84 -4.71
CA PRO A 28 -3.61 12.65 -3.29
C PRO A 28 -4.67 11.74 -2.67
N PRO A 29 -4.34 10.95 -1.63
CA PRO A 29 -5.29 10.06 -1.02
C PRO A 29 -6.47 10.83 -0.44
N PHE A 30 -7.67 10.28 -0.62
CA PHE A 30 -8.79 10.62 0.25
C PHE A 30 -8.47 10.12 1.66
N LEU A 31 -8.74 10.94 2.67
CA LEU A 31 -8.45 10.64 4.07
C LEU A 31 -9.65 11.01 4.93
N MET A 32 -10.06 10.08 5.80
CA MET A 32 -11.05 10.26 6.85
C MET A 32 -10.42 9.84 8.17
N ARG A 33 -10.43 10.72 9.17
CA ARG A 33 -9.83 10.47 10.48
C ARG A 33 -10.89 10.12 11.51
N TYR A 34 -10.46 9.48 12.60
CA TYR A 34 -11.36 9.22 13.73
C TYR A 34 -11.92 10.51 14.34
N GLY A 35 -11.11 11.57 14.39
CA GLY A 35 -11.54 12.89 14.89
C GLY A 35 -12.62 13.57 14.06
N ASP A 36 -12.82 13.16 12.80
CA ASP A 36 -13.88 13.69 11.93
C ASP A 36 -15.27 13.12 12.30
N MET A 37 -15.32 12.11 13.17
CA MET A 37 -16.54 11.48 13.67
C MET A 37 -16.76 11.78 15.16
N PRO A 38 -17.73 12.66 15.51
CA PRO A 38 -17.98 13.05 16.90
C PRO A 38 -18.28 11.87 17.84
N GLU A 39 -19.05 10.88 17.38
CA GLU A 39 -19.47 9.72 18.19
C GLU A 39 -18.33 8.71 18.39
N ALA A 40 -17.41 8.57 17.43
CA ALA A 40 -16.30 7.62 17.50
C ALA A 40 -15.05 8.22 18.19
N SER A 41 -14.99 9.55 18.33
CA SER A 41 -13.86 10.28 18.91
C SER A 41 -14.06 10.69 20.37
N GLU A 42 -15.25 10.44 20.93
CA GLU A 42 -15.53 10.70 22.34
C GLU A 42 -14.65 9.79 23.23
N GLY A 43 -13.87 10.41 24.12
CA GLY A 43 -12.92 9.68 24.98
C GLY A 43 -11.61 9.25 24.31
N MET A 44 -11.40 9.53 23.03
CA MET A 44 -10.10 9.29 22.37
C MET A 44 -9.06 10.35 22.72
N SER A 45 -7.79 9.93 22.79
CA SER A 45 -6.65 10.86 22.85
C SER A 45 -6.52 11.63 21.52
N GLU A 46 -5.82 12.77 21.53
CA GLU A 46 -5.53 13.52 20.30
C GLU A 46 -4.75 12.68 19.28
N ALA A 47 -3.85 11.81 19.75
CA ALA A 47 -3.15 10.85 18.90
C ALA A 47 -4.11 9.85 18.26
N GLY A 48 -5.10 9.34 19.01
CA GLY A 48 -6.15 8.47 18.48
C GLY A 48 -7.03 9.16 17.45
N LYS A 49 -7.40 10.42 17.68
CA LYS A 49 -8.20 11.23 16.74
C LYS A 49 -7.47 11.50 15.42
N ALA A 50 -6.15 11.64 15.46
CA ALA A 50 -5.32 11.89 14.28
C ALA A 50 -5.15 10.66 13.38
N ARG A 51 -5.38 9.45 13.89
CA ARG A 51 -5.29 8.20 13.12
C ARG A 51 -6.28 8.18 11.96
N VAL A 52 -5.88 7.54 10.87
CA VAL A 52 -6.71 7.38 9.68
C VAL A 52 -7.73 6.27 9.93
N MET A 53 -9.02 6.61 9.87
CA MET A 53 -10.10 5.64 9.92
C MET A 53 -10.35 5.01 8.56
N HIS A 54 -10.21 5.78 7.48
CA HIS A 54 -10.29 5.29 6.12
C HIS A 54 -9.47 6.16 5.15
N ALA A 55 -8.73 5.51 4.27
CA ALA A 55 -8.00 6.13 3.18
C ALA A 55 -8.22 5.37 1.86
N LEU A 56 -8.10 6.10 0.75
CA LEU A 56 -8.28 5.55 -0.58
C LEU A 56 -7.43 6.31 -1.61
N ILE A 57 -6.78 5.59 -2.51
CA ILE A 57 -6.25 6.12 -3.78
C ILE A 57 -6.90 5.37 -4.94
N LYS A 58 -7.21 6.09 -6.03
CA LYS A 58 -7.81 5.52 -7.24
C LYS A 58 -6.72 5.06 -8.21
N LEU A 59 -6.84 3.85 -8.73
CA LEU A 59 -5.90 3.21 -9.66
C LEU A 59 -6.69 2.64 -10.84
N GLY A 60 -6.80 3.42 -11.92
CA GLY A 60 -7.71 3.09 -13.03
C GLY A 60 -9.14 2.92 -12.53
N ASP A 61 -9.75 1.77 -12.83
CA ASP A 61 -11.11 1.43 -12.39
C ASP A 61 -11.19 0.88 -10.95
N GLY A 62 -10.04 0.66 -10.29
CA GLY A 62 -9.96 0.13 -8.93
C GLY A 62 -9.45 1.13 -7.90
N ALA A 63 -9.19 0.63 -6.69
CA ALA A 63 -8.62 1.40 -5.60
C ALA A 63 -7.68 0.56 -4.72
N LEU A 64 -6.74 1.25 -4.09
CA LEU A 64 -6.03 0.77 -2.91
C LEU A 64 -6.64 1.49 -1.71
N MET A 65 -7.15 0.74 -0.74
CA MET A 65 -7.77 1.29 0.46
C MET A 65 -6.93 0.97 1.69
N ALA A 66 -7.03 1.80 2.73
CA ALA A 66 -6.33 1.53 3.97
C ALA A 66 -6.97 2.18 5.21
N SER A 67 -6.52 1.76 6.40
CA SER A 67 -6.71 2.50 7.65
C SER A 67 -5.62 2.20 8.69
N ASP A 68 -5.54 3.03 9.71
CA ASP A 68 -4.84 2.69 10.94
C ASP A 68 -5.73 1.83 11.84
N TRP A 69 -5.17 0.80 12.45
CA TRP A 69 -5.86 0.12 13.53
C TRP A 69 -5.91 0.98 14.80
N PRO A 70 -6.93 0.75 15.65
CA PRO A 70 -6.88 1.20 17.03
C PRO A 70 -5.62 0.69 17.74
N GLU A 71 -5.14 1.46 18.71
CA GLU A 71 -3.95 1.10 19.51
C GLU A 71 -4.08 -0.28 20.16
N GLY A 72 -2.98 -1.04 20.19
CA GLY A 72 -2.91 -2.33 20.90
C GLY A 72 -3.23 -3.59 20.08
N ARG A 73 -3.28 -3.51 18.75
CA ARG A 73 -3.37 -4.69 17.88
C ARG A 73 -2.04 -4.98 17.18
N ASP A 74 -1.54 -6.20 17.26
CA ASP A 74 -0.29 -6.60 16.60
C ASP A 74 -0.51 -7.16 15.19
N ARG A 75 0.43 -6.85 14.29
CA ARG A 75 0.56 -7.35 12.90
C ARG A 75 -0.59 -7.00 11.95
N PRO A 76 -0.62 -5.78 11.40
CA PRO A 76 -1.69 -5.43 10.48
C PRO A 76 -1.73 -6.26 9.18
N GLN A 77 -0.65 -6.91 8.72
CA GLN A 77 -0.63 -7.58 7.40
C GLN A 77 0.42 -8.69 7.21
N SER A 78 0.33 -9.82 7.93
CA SER A 78 1.36 -10.86 7.81
C SER A 78 1.18 -11.86 6.66
N SER A 79 0.01 -11.91 5.99
CA SER A 79 -0.35 -13.09 5.16
C SER A 79 -0.92 -12.79 3.77
N VAL A 80 -0.92 -11.52 3.34
CA VAL A 80 -1.40 -11.11 2.00
C VAL A 80 -0.34 -10.27 1.32
N SER A 81 -0.16 -10.49 0.02
CA SER A 81 0.66 -9.64 -0.85
C SER A 81 -0.22 -8.87 -1.83
N ILE A 82 0.17 -7.63 -2.13
CA ILE A 82 -0.47 -6.81 -3.15
C ILE A 82 0.26 -7.02 -4.47
N SER A 83 -0.47 -7.49 -5.48
CA SER A 83 0.08 -7.68 -6.81
C SER A 83 -0.27 -6.49 -7.70
N HIS A 84 0.75 -5.93 -8.35
CA HIS A 84 0.60 -4.88 -9.35
C HIS A 84 1.26 -5.32 -10.66
N VAL A 85 0.55 -5.11 -11.76
CA VAL A 85 1.05 -5.36 -13.12
C VAL A 85 1.17 -4.01 -13.81
N SER A 86 2.37 -3.72 -14.30
CA SER A 86 2.69 -2.47 -14.99
C SER A 86 2.77 -2.70 -16.50
N ASP A 87 2.45 -1.65 -17.27
CA ASP A 87 2.39 -1.70 -18.74
C ASP A 87 3.75 -1.89 -19.42
N SER A 88 4.86 -1.73 -18.68
CA SER A 88 6.20 -1.96 -19.20
C SER A 88 7.16 -2.49 -18.13
N ARG A 89 8.18 -3.25 -18.57
CA ARG A 89 9.27 -3.69 -17.68
C ARG A 89 9.97 -2.52 -16.99
N ALA A 90 10.18 -1.41 -17.71
CA ALA A 90 10.86 -0.23 -17.17
C ALA A 90 10.04 0.44 -16.05
N ALA A 91 8.73 0.60 -16.24
CA ALA A 91 7.84 1.14 -15.22
C ALA A 91 7.74 0.19 -14.01
N ALA A 92 7.63 -1.12 -14.24
CA ALA A 92 7.68 -2.12 -13.16
C ALA A 92 8.98 -2.04 -12.36
N GLN A 93 10.13 -1.92 -13.02
CA GLN A 93 11.42 -1.80 -12.36
C GLN A 93 11.52 -0.51 -11.53
N ALA A 94 11.08 0.63 -12.07
CA ALA A 94 11.08 1.91 -11.35
C ALA A 94 10.20 1.85 -10.09
N ILE A 95 9.02 1.22 -10.17
CA ILE A 95 8.14 0.99 -9.01
C ILE A 95 8.86 0.10 -7.98
N PHE A 96 9.46 -1.00 -8.42
CA PHE A 96 10.19 -1.92 -7.54
C PHE A 96 11.34 -1.23 -6.81
N GLU A 97 12.16 -0.46 -7.52
CA GLU A 97 13.30 0.26 -6.95
C GLU A 97 12.85 1.31 -5.93
N ARG A 98 11.74 2.01 -6.19
CA ARG A 98 11.16 2.97 -5.25
C ARG A 98 10.59 2.31 -3.99
N LEU A 99 9.95 1.14 -4.14
CA LEU A 99 9.47 0.34 -3.01
C LEU A 99 10.62 -0.27 -2.19
N LEU A 100 11.73 -0.59 -2.86
CA LEU A 100 12.94 -1.12 -2.24
C LEU A 100 13.66 -0.08 -1.36
N ASP A 101 13.46 1.22 -1.58
CA ASP A 101 14.00 2.28 -0.72
C ASP A 101 13.53 2.08 0.72
N ARG A 102 14.49 1.75 1.60
CA ARG A 102 14.25 1.46 3.03
C ARG A 102 13.27 0.30 3.28
N ALA A 103 13.12 -0.60 2.31
CA ALA A 103 12.33 -1.81 2.47
C ALA A 103 12.78 -2.63 3.69
N GLU A 104 11.82 -3.21 4.39
CA GLU A 104 12.09 -4.12 5.51
C GLU A 104 12.75 -5.42 5.01
N GLU A 105 12.37 -5.89 3.82
CA GLU A 105 12.85 -7.16 3.27
C GLU A 105 12.76 -7.19 1.74
N MET A 106 13.81 -7.63 1.07
CA MET A 106 13.74 -8.05 -0.34
C MET A 106 13.60 -9.57 -0.40
N MET A 107 12.41 -10.05 -0.78
CA MET A 107 12.12 -11.49 -0.87
C MET A 107 12.61 -12.09 -2.19
N MET A 108 12.47 -11.34 -3.29
CA MET A 108 12.92 -11.73 -4.62
C MET A 108 13.39 -10.50 -5.40
N PRO A 109 14.66 -10.46 -5.86
CA PRO A 109 15.16 -9.39 -6.71
C PRO A 109 14.35 -9.26 -8.00
N PHE A 110 14.22 -8.04 -8.51
CA PHE A 110 13.52 -7.81 -9.77
C PHE A 110 14.31 -8.37 -10.95
N GLY A 111 13.70 -9.27 -11.71
CA GLY A 111 14.32 -9.92 -12.86
C GLY A 111 13.31 -10.58 -13.79
N GLU A 112 13.76 -10.99 -14.97
CA GLU A 112 12.92 -11.68 -15.93
C GLU A 112 12.52 -13.08 -15.43
N THR A 113 11.28 -13.49 -15.69
CA THR A 113 10.78 -14.84 -15.37
C THR A 113 10.23 -15.51 -16.61
N PHE A 114 9.84 -16.79 -16.50
CA PHE A 114 9.25 -17.50 -17.63
C PHE A 114 7.85 -16.98 -17.99
N TRP A 115 7.18 -16.26 -17.09
CA TRP A 115 5.81 -15.74 -17.30
C TRP A 115 5.74 -14.22 -17.46
N ALA A 116 6.74 -13.45 -17.02
CA ALA A 116 6.74 -11.99 -17.12
C ALA A 116 8.10 -11.44 -17.54
N ASP A 117 8.08 -10.30 -18.24
CA ASP A 117 9.29 -9.58 -18.66
C ASP A 117 10.11 -9.02 -17.48
N GLY A 118 9.48 -8.88 -16.32
CA GLY A 118 10.10 -8.55 -15.06
C GLY A 118 9.18 -8.90 -13.88
N PHE A 119 9.75 -9.44 -12.81
CA PHE A 119 9.04 -9.78 -11.59
C PHE A 119 9.95 -9.60 -10.38
N GLY A 120 9.41 -9.06 -9.29
CA GLY A 120 10.11 -8.95 -8.01
C GLY A 120 9.15 -8.92 -6.82
N MET A 121 9.67 -9.28 -5.65
CA MET A 121 8.92 -9.30 -4.39
C MET A 121 9.70 -8.65 -3.26
N LEU A 122 9.02 -7.81 -2.47
CA LEU A 122 9.62 -7.14 -1.32
C LEU A 122 8.55 -6.76 -0.29
N ARG A 123 8.98 -6.49 0.94
CA ARG A 123 8.19 -5.83 1.98
C ARG A 123 8.72 -4.41 2.15
N ASP A 124 7.89 -3.42 1.84
CA ASP A 124 8.32 -2.02 1.87
C ASP A 124 8.53 -1.52 3.31
N ARG A 125 8.94 -0.25 3.44
CA ARG A 125 9.19 0.40 4.74
C ARG A 125 7.96 0.55 5.64
N PHE A 126 6.76 0.29 5.12
CA PHE A 126 5.50 0.35 5.86
C PHE A 126 5.00 -1.06 6.23
N GLY A 127 5.76 -2.10 5.88
CA GLY A 127 5.41 -3.49 6.15
C GLY A 127 4.48 -4.12 5.11
N THR A 128 4.16 -3.44 4.01
CA THR A 128 3.28 -3.98 2.95
C THR A 128 4.08 -4.92 2.05
N ALA A 129 3.59 -6.15 1.84
CA ALA A 129 4.21 -7.10 0.91
C ALA A 129 3.73 -6.84 -0.52
N TRP A 130 4.67 -6.64 -1.44
CA TRP A 130 4.41 -6.32 -2.85
C TRP A 130 4.91 -7.42 -3.78
N MET A 131 4.14 -7.67 -4.83
CA MET A 131 4.52 -8.44 -6.02
C MET A 131 4.41 -7.50 -7.22
N ILE A 132 5.54 -7.11 -7.81
CA ILE A 132 5.57 -6.18 -8.94
C ILE A 132 5.88 -6.97 -10.21
N ASN A 133 4.97 -6.89 -11.17
CA ASN A 133 5.06 -7.56 -12.46
C ASN A 133 5.20 -6.50 -13.56
N GLY A 134 6.09 -6.74 -14.52
CA GLY A 134 5.98 -6.14 -15.86
C GLY A 134 4.93 -6.87 -16.70
N PRO A 135 4.87 -6.58 -18.01
CA PRO A 135 3.98 -7.29 -18.94
C PRO A 135 4.15 -8.80 -18.86
N THR A 136 3.00 -9.49 -18.86
CA THR A 136 2.96 -10.95 -18.86
C THR A 136 3.20 -11.45 -20.28
N LYS A 137 3.94 -12.55 -20.42
CA LYS A 137 4.26 -13.20 -21.71
C LYS A 137 3.18 -14.20 -22.16
N MET A 138 2.08 -14.29 -21.41
CA MET A 138 0.98 -15.24 -21.57
C MET A 138 -0.25 -14.54 -22.16
#